data_AF-A0A5J5AZB8-F1
#
_entry.id   AF-A0A5J5AZB8-F1
#
_cell.length_a   1.000
_cell.length_b   1.000
_cell.length_c   1.000
_cell.angle_alpha   90.00
_cell.angle_beta   90.00
_cell.angle_gamma   90.00
#
_symmetry.space_group_name_H-M   'P 1'
#
loop_
_entity.id
_entity.type
_entity.pdbx_description
1 polymer ?
#
loop_
_entity_poly.entity_id
_entity_poly.type
_entity_poly.pdbx_seq_one_letter_code
_entity_poly.pdbx_strand_id
1 'polypeptide(L)'
;MLLWFRMVGLVLALVVMTTISLLCYLKWKNQSRGRSKGSQDACVPDWIKEKEHELPFFSFSSIEIATDHFSDANKLGHGGFGPVYKHKLEALSGADSQL
;
A
#
# COMPACT_ATOMS: atom_id res chain seq x y z
N MET A 1 -18.93 -46.62 31.47
CA MET A 1 -19.51 -45.74 30.44
C MET A 1 -18.94 -44.31 30.47
N LEU A 2 -18.81 -43.62 31.63
CA LEU A 2 -18.21 -42.27 31.70
C LEU A 2 -16.73 -42.18 31.26
N LEU A 3 -15.93 -43.22 31.52
CA LEU A 3 -14.52 -43.26 31.12
C LEU A 3 -14.34 -43.27 29.59
N TRP A 4 -15.29 -43.85 28.86
CA TRP A 4 -15.28 -43.87 27.40
C TRP A 4 -15.47 -42.47 26.81
N PHE A 5 -16.41 -41.67 27.33
CA PHE A 5 -16.62 -40.30 26.87
C PHE A 5 -15.42 -39.38 27.12
N ARG A 6 -14.70 -39.58 28.23
CA ARG A 6 -13.46 -38.84 28.53
C ARG A 6 -12.34 -39.18 27.54
N MET A 7 -12.22 -40.45 27.16
CA MET A 7 -11.23 -40.89 26.17
C MET A 7 -11.59 -40.42 24.76
N VAL A 8 -12.85 -40.56 24.35
CA VAL A 8 -13.33 -40.09 23.03
C VAL A 8 -13.17 -38.57 22.92
N GLY A 9 -13.52 -37.81 23.96
CA GLY A 9 -13.33 -36.36 23.99
C GLY A 9 -11.86 -35.93 23.93
N LEU A 10 -10.98 -36.59 24.69
CA LEU A 10 -9.53 -36.34 24.66
C LEU A 10 -8.94 -36.62 23.28
N VAL A 11 -9.28 -37.76 22.69
CA VAL A 11 -8.80 -38.16 21.37
C VAL A 11 -9.25 -37.17 20.29
N LEU A 12 -10.52 -36.73 20.31
CA LEU A 12 -11.02 -35.72 19.39
C LEU A 12 -10.30 -34.36 19.56
N ALA A 13 -10.07 -33.92 20.80
CA ALA A 13 -9.36 -32.67 21.07
C ALA A 13 -7.90 -32.71 20.55
N LEU A 14 -7.20 -33.83 20.72
CA LEU A 14 -5.84 -34.00 20.22
C LEU A 14 -5.79 -34.01 18.68
N VAL A 15 -6.76 -34.64 18.02
CA VAL A 15 -6.88 -34.64 16.55
C VAL A 15 -7.14 -33.22 16.02
N VAL A 16 -8.03 -32.46 16.66
CA VAL A 16 -8.28 -31.06 16.27
C VAL A 16 -7.05 -30.17 16.49
N MET A 17 -6.36 -30.30 17.63
CA MET A 17 -5.17 -29.48 17.93
C MET A 17 -4.02 -29.75 16.97
N THR A 18 -3.78 -31.02 16.63
CA THR A 18 -2.72 -31.42 15.69
C THR A 18 -3.01 -30.98 14.26
N THR A 19 -4.27 -31.08 13.81
CA THR A 19 -4.67 -30.61 12.48
C THR A 19 -4.56 -29.09 12.35
N ILE A 20 -5.04 -28.32 13.33
CA ILE A 20 -4.89 -26.85 13.34
C ILE A 20 -3.41 -26.45 13.35
N SER A 21 -2.60 -27.08 14.21
CA SER A 21 -1.16 -26.81 14.29
C SER A 21 -0.45 -27.15 12.97
N LEU A 22 -0.81 -28.26 12.32
CA LEU A 22 -0.27 -28.63 11.01
C LEU A 22 -0.68 -27.63 9.92
N LEU A 23 -1.94 -27.19 9.89
CA LEU A 23 -2.40 -26.17 8.94
C LEU A 23 -1.69 -24.83 9.14
N CYS A 24 -1.56 -24.38 10.40
CA CYS A 24 -0.80 -23.18 10.76
C CYS A 24 0.67 -23.31 10.33
N TYR A 25 1.29 -24.46 10.61
CA TYR A 25 2.67 -24.74 10.23
C TYR A 25 2.85 -24.80 8.71
N LEU A 26 1.92 -25.40 7.95
CA LEU A 26 1.97 -25.46 6.50
C LEU A 26 1.80 -24.08 5.87
N LYS A 27 0.87 -23.25 6.37
CA LYS A 27 0.73 -21.85 5.90
C LYS A 27 1.96 -21.03 6.25
N TRP A 28 2.48 -21.17 7.47
CA TRP A 28 3.69 -20.46 7.91
C TRP A 28 4.91 -20.87 7.08
N LYS A 29 5.14 -22.17 6.89
CA LYS A 29 6.27 -22.69 6.10
C LYS A 29 6.17 -22.27 4.63
N ASN A 30 4.98 -22.24 4.06
CA ASN A 30 4.75 -21.75 2.71
C ASN A 30 5.01 -20.25 2.61
N GLN A 31 4.65 -19.49 3.65
CA GLN A 31 4.89 -18.05 3.72
C GLN A 31 6.37 -17.71 3.96
N SER A 32 7.12 -18.53 4.70
CA SER A 32 8.55 -18.30 4.98
C SER A 32 9.49 -18.66 3.83
N ARG A 33 9.02 -19.35 2.79
CA ARG A 33 9.78 -19.51 1.54
C ARG A 33 9.68 -18.30 0.61
N GLY A 34 8.82 -17.34 0.92
CA GLY A 34 8.65 -16.08 0.19
C GLY A 34 9.20 -14.87 0.94
N ARG A 35 10.49 -14.87 1.30
CA ARG A 35 11.20 -13.63 1.67
C ARG A 35 12.01 -13.11 0.47
N SER A 36 11.29 -12.66 -0.55
CA SER A 36 11.64 -11.50 -1.38
C SER A 36 10.44 -11.21 -2.28
N LYS A 37 9.65 -10.22 -1.91
CA LYS A 37 8.77 -9.53 -2.84
C LYS A 37 8.82 -8.05 -2.48
N GLY A 38 9.84 -7.38 -3.00
CA GLY A 38 9.59 -6.03 -3.49
C GLY A 38 8.49 -6.10 -4.55
N SER A 39 7.72 -5.03 -4.65
CA SER A 39 6.51 -4.85 -5.46
C SER A 39 5.21 -5.04 -4.68
N GLN A 40 4.56 -3.88 -4.52
CA GLN A 40 3.23 -3.67 -4.00
C GLN A 40 2.21 -4.31 -4.96
N ASP A 41 1.83 -5.57 -4.72
CA ASP A 41 0.70 -6.17 -5.41
C ASP A 41 -0.39 -6.45 -4.36
N ALA A 42 -0.92 -5.37 -3.77
CA ALA A 42 -2.24 -5.43 -3.14
C ALA A 42 -3.29 -5.64 -4.24
N CYS A 43 -4.49 -6.11 -3.87
CA CYS A 43 -5.65 -6.17 -4.76
C CYS A 43 -5.99 -4.76 -5.24
N VAL A 44 -5.29 -4.32 -6.28
CA VAL A 44 -5.61 -3.18 -7.10
C VAL A 44 -6.77 -3.66 -7.96
N PRO A 45 -8.01 -3.24 -7.68
CA PRO A 45 -9.14 -3.75 -8.42
C PRO A 45 -9.04 -3.26 -9.87
N ASP A 46 -9.65 -3.98 -10.80
CA ASP A 46 -9.44 -3.82 -12.25
C ASP A 46 -9.59 -2.38 -12.76
N TRP A 47 -10.45 -1.57 -12.11
CA TRP A 47 -10.64 -0.15 -12.39
C TRP A 47 -9.40 0.74 -12.14
N ILE A 48 -8.41 0.28 -11.39
CA ILE A 48 -7.15 1.01 -11.21
C ILE A 48 -6.14 0.64 -12.31
N LYS A 49 -6.19 -0.58 -12.86
CA LYS A 49 -5.30 -0.98 -13.98
C LYS A 49 -5.62 -0.20 -15.26
N GLU A 50 -6.89 0.06 -15.54
CA GLU A 50 -7.27 0.90 -16.69
C GLU A 50 -6.90 2.38 -16.51
N LYS A 51 -6.75 2.85 -15.26
CA LYS A 51 -6.37 4.24 -14.95
C LYS A 51 -4.87 4.51 -14.99
N GLU A 52 -4.02 3.49 -15.18
CA GLU A 52 -2.60 3.74 -15.48
C GLU A 52 -2.44 4.53 -16.79
N HIS A 53 -3.43 4.53 -17.68
CA HIS A 53 -3.44 5.39 -18.87
C HIS A 53 -4.05 6.78 -18.66
N GLU A 54 -4.62 7.10 -17.49
CA GLU A 54 -5.34 8.36 -17.24
C GLU A 54 -4.79 9.18 -16.06
N LEU A 55 -3.91 8.63 -15.23
CA LEU A 55 -3.23 9.41 -14.20
C LEU A 55 -2.06 10.15 -14.86
N PRO A 56 -2.04 11.50 -14.89
CA PRO A 56 -0.88 12.23 -15.38
C PRO A 56 0.31 11.87 -14.48
N PHE A 57 1.25 11.10 -15.04
CA PHE A 57 2.50 10.78 -14.38
C PHE A 57 3.36 12.04 -14.35
N PHE A 58 3.58 12.58 -13.14
CA PHE A 58 4.51 13.67 -12.93
C PHE A 58 5.87 13.11 -12.50
N SER A 59 6.93 13.49 -13.21
CA SER A 59 8.28 13.18 -12.76
C SER A 59 8.59 13.97 -11.48
N PHE A 60 9.47 13.44 -10.62
CA PHE A 60 9.92 14.17 -9.43
C PHE A 60 10.52 15.53 -9.80
N SER A 61 11.30 15.58 -10.89
CA SER A 61 11.86 16.82 -11.43
C SER A 61 10.78 17.85 -11.79
N SER A 62 9.65 17.41 -12.36
CA SER A 62 8.52 18.29 -12.66
C SER A 62 7.90 18.87 -11.40
N ILE A 63 7.78 18.08 -10.33
CA ILE A 63 7.24 18.55 -9.03
C ILE A 63 8.22 19.51 -8.35
N GLU A 64 9.51 19.20 -8.41
CA GLU A 64 10.58 20.04 -7.87
C GLU A 64 10.57 21.43 -8.52
N ILE A 65 10.51 21.49 -9.86
CA ILE A 65 10.41 22.76 -10.60
C ILE A 65 9.10 23.47 -10.26
N ALA A 66 7.97 22.77 -10.24
CA ALA A 66 6.67 23.36 -9.93
C ALA A 66 6.59 23.94 -8.51
N THR A 67 7.37 23.40 -7.57
CA THR A 67 7.43 23.89 -6.18
C THR A 67 8.59 24.84 -5.92
N ASP A 68 9.37 25.21 -6.95
CA ASP A 68 10.61 25.98 -6.82
C ASP A 68 11.57 25.33 -5.82
N HIS A 69 11.94 24.07 -6.09
CA HIS A 69 12.81 23.24 -5.25
C HIS A 69 12.36 23.12 -3.79
N PHE A 70 11.03 23.05 -3.56
CA PHE A 70 10.44 23.04 -2.22
C PHE A 70 10.85 24.26 -1.36
N SER A 71 11.00 25.42 -2.00
CA SER A 71 11.30 26.69 -1.31
C SER A 71 10.27 27.01 -0.22
N ASP A 72 10.73 27.52 0.92
CA ASP A 72 9.87 27.94 2.03
C ASP A 72 8.86 29.03 1.61
N ALA A 73 9.16 29.80 0.57
CA ALA A 73 8.23 30.79 0.01
C ALA A 73 6.93 30.16 -0.56
N ASN A 74 6.99 28.88 -0.93
CA ASN A 74 5.84 28.11 -1.44
C ASN A 74 5.24 27.20 -0.38
N LYS A 75 5.74 27.21 0.86
CA LYS A 75 5.19 26.41 1.95
C LYS A 75 3.86 26.98 2.43
N LEU A 76 2.83 26.16 2.38
CA LEU A 76 1.49 26.46 2.88
C LEU A 76 1.36 26.17 4.38
N GLY A 77 2.11 25.20 4.89
CA GLY A 77 2.07 24.83 6.30
C GLY A 77 2.86 23.57 6.63
N HIS A 78 2.86 23.20 7.91
CA HIS A 78 3.47 21.97 8.43
C HIS A 78 2.59 21.38 9.54
N GLY A 79 2.36 20.06 9.51
CA GLY A 79 1.58 19.33 10.50
C GLY A 79 1.95 17.85 10.56
N GLY A 80 1.08 16.99 11.10
CA GLY A 80 1.34 15.54 11.24
C GLY A 80 1.56 14.79 9.91
N PHE A 81 1.28 15.43 8.78
CA PHE A 81 1.52 14.92 7.43
C PHE A 81 2.82 15.44 6.79
N GLY A 82 3.56 16.31 7.49
CA GLY A 82 4.76 16.97 6.96
C GLY A 82 4.49 18.35 6.34
N PRO A 83 5.49 18.94 5.65
CA PRO A 83 5.35 20.23 4.99
C PRO A 83 4.50 20.13 3.71
N VAL A 84 3.60 21.10 3.51
CA VAL A 84 2.73 21.19 2.32
C VAL A 84 3.17 22.39 1.50
N TYR A 85 3.35 22.23 0.18
CA TYR A 85 3.78 23.29 -0.73
C TYR A 85 2.75 23.55 -1.83
N LYS A 86 2.61 24.79 -2.28
CA LYS A 86 1.82 25.16 -3.46
C LYS A 86 2.66 25.07 -4.74
N HIS A 87 2.04 24.73 -5.85
CA HIS A 87 2.68 24.86 -7.15
C HIS A 87 2.68 26.33 -7.61
N LYS A 88 3.78 26.79 -8.19
CA LYS A 88 3.86 28.07 -8.90
C LYS A 88 3.51 27.80 -10.36
N LEU A 89 2.24 27.99 -10.72
CA LEU A 89 1.91 28.21 -12.13
C LEU A 89 2.35 29.62 -12.43
N GLU A 90 3.39 29.78 -13.25
CA GLU A 90 3.56 31.04 -13.95
C GLU A 90 2.27 31.21 -14.75
N ALA A 91 1.43 32.15 -14.30
CA ALA A 91 0.30 32.54 -15.11
C ALA A 91 0.90 32.97 -16.44
N LEU A 92 0.57 32.26 -17.52
CA LEU A 92 0.65 32.81 -18.86
C LEU A 92 -0.39 33.95 -18.93
N SER A 93 -0.13 35.03 -18.20
CA SER A 93 -0.81 36.29 -18.36
C SER A 93 -0.08 37.02 -19.48
N GLY A 94 -0.63 36.90 -20.69
CA GLY A 94 -0.37 37.84 -21.78
C GLY A 94 0.66 37.39 -22.80
N ALA A 95 0.23 36.55 -23.75
CA ALA A 95 0.73 36.59 -25.13
C ALA A 95 -0.27 35.99 -26.14
N ASP A 96 -1.57 36.20 -25.95
CA ASP A 96 -2.55 36.12 -27.05
C ASP A 96 -3.12 37.53 -27.29
N SER A 97 -2.22 38.44 -27.64
CA SER A 97 -2.55 39.76 -28.14
C SER A 97 -1.60 40.08 -29.29
N GLN A 98 -2.05 39.74 -30.49
CA GLN A 98 -1.52 40.16 -31.80
C GLN A 98 -0.21 39.50 -32.29
N LEU A 99 -0.30 38.26 -32.80
CA LEU A 99 -0.03 37.93 -34.22
C LEU A 99 -0.36 36.46 -34.53
#